data_AF-A0A364K5W9-F1
#
_entry.id   AF-A0A364K5W9-F1
#
_cell.length_a   1.000
_cell.length_b   1.000
_cell.length_c   1.000
_cell.angle_alpha   90.00
_cell.angle_beta   90.00
_cell.angle_gamma   90.00
#
_symmetry.space_group_name_H-M   'P 1'
#
loop_
_entity.id
_entity.type
_entity.pdbx_description
1 polymer ?
#
loop_
_entity_poly.entity_id
_entity_poly.type
_entity_poly.pdbx_seq_one_letter_code
_entity_poly.pdbx_strand_id
1 'polypeptide(L)'
;MSHISANEISLLLASRGNSLSPETDPKPHRLWDLDTRAALVILWGLLVYPLLDPDLKKNKQLGWIEINQLTYLFKEYLGDAKEFKDVLYLFKHYDYIRFRADGKIIAGTGLLSAIDAAKMYKLFRTSVLSRKLIQKQNIP
;
A
#
# COMPACT_ATOMS: atom_id res chain seq x y z
N MET A 1 -6.36 -5.19 -22.57
CA MET A 1 -5.88 -5.42 -21.20
C MET A 1 -4.89 -4.32 -20.88
N SER A 2 -5.26 -3.35 -20.03
CA SER A 2 -4.44 -2.17 -19.78
C SER A 2 -3.60 -2.40 -18.52
N HIS A 3 -2.29 -2.57 -18.70
CA HIS A 3 -1.32 -2.55 -17.60
C HIS A 3 -1.24 -1.12 -17.06
N ILE A 4 -1.76 -0.88 -15.85
CA ILE A 4 -1.55 0.41 -15.19
C ILE A 4 -0.09 0.48 -14.80
N SER A 5 0.63 1.47 -15.33
CA SER A 5 2.08 1.59 -15.14
C SER A 5 2.41 2.26 -13.81
N ALA A 6 3.60 1.99 -13.27
CA ALA A 6 4.12 2.68 -12.07
C ALA A 6 4.14 4.22 -12.24
N ASN A 7 4.28 4.70 -13.47
CA ASN A 7 4.17 6.12 -13.81
C ASN A 7 2.76 6.68 -13.60
N GLU A 8 1.70 5.93 -13.91
CA GLU A 8 0.33 6.39 -13.66
C GLU A 8 0.03 6.45 -12.16
N ILE A 9 0.50 5.46 -11.40
CA ILE A 9 0.39 5.45 -9.92
C ILE A 9 1.15 6.65 -9.32
N SER A 10 2.28 7.01 -9.90
CA SER A 10 3.11 8.13 -9.45
C SER A 10 2.59 9.50 -9.84
N LEU A 11 2.01 9.65 -11.03
CA LEU A 11 1.35 10.87 -11.47
C LEU A 11 0.13 11.19 -10.60
N LEU A 12 -0.57 10.16 -10.09
CA LEU A 12 -1.65 10.33 -9.09
C LEU A 12 -1.15 10.93 -7.77
N LEU A 13 0.14 10.78 -7.43
CA LEU A 13 0.76 11.36 -6.23
C LEU A 13 1.22 12.81 -6.45
N ALA A 14 1.59 13.18 -7.69
CA ALA A 14 2.10 14.51 -8.03
C ALA A 14 1.01 15.60 -8.11
N SER A 15 -0.27 15.22 -8.24
CA SER A 15 -1.37 16.15 -8.53
C SER A 15 -1.80 17.10 -7.39
N ARG A 16 -1.15 17.09 -6.21
CA ARG A 16 -1.45 18.08 -5.14
C ARG A 16 -0.19 18.64 -4.47
N GLY A 17 0.72 19.18 -5.26
CA GLY A 17 1.61 20.25 -4.78
C GLY A 17 0.84 21.56 -4.60
N ASN A 18 -0.01 21.68 -3.57
CA ASN A 18 -0.36 22.95 -2.92
C ASN A 18 -1.41 22.73 -1.80
N SER A 19 -0.94 22.46 -0.58
CA SER A 19 -1.51 23.09 0.62
C SER A 19 -0.48 22.94 1.74
N LEU A 20 0.20 24.05 2.02
CA LEU A 20 1.14 24.24 3.11
C LEU A 20 0.46 23.98 4.46
N SER A 21 0.91 22.95 5.16
CA SER A 21 0.99 22.94 6.62
C SER A 21 2.41 22.48 6.98
N PRO A 22 3.12 23.19 7.87
CA PRO A 22 4.44 22.77 8.31
C PRO A 22 4.25 21.60 9.30
N GLU A 23 4.10 20.38 8.78
CA GLU A 23 4.45 19.20 9.57
C GLU A 23 5.97 19.27 9.80
N THR A 24 6.35 19.46 11.05
CA THR A 24 7.68 19.84 11.53
C THR A 24 8.77 18.78 11.34
N ASP A 25 8.48 17.68 10.65
CA ASP A 25 9.47 16.73 10.16
C ASP A 25 9.00 16.14 8.81
N PRO A 26 9.84 16.14 7.76
CA PRO A 26 9.51 15.45 6.53
C PRO A 26 9.42 13.95 6.83
N LYS A 27 8.22 13.37 6.70
CA LYS A 27 8.03 11.92 6.83
C LYS A 27 9.08 11.20 5.96
N PRO A 28 9.76 10.15 6.48
CA PRO A 28 10.95 9.58 5.83
C PRO A 28 10.68 9.09 4.41
N HIS A 29 9.46 8.62 4.14
CA HIS A 29 9.04 8.16 2.83
C HIS A 29 8.99 9.24 1.74
N ARG A 30 9.02 10.53 2.07
CA ARG A 30 9.02 11.60 1.06
C ARG A 30 10.31 11.65 0.25
N LEU A 31 11.40 11.13 0.82
CA LEU A 31 12.74 11.10 0.21
C LEU A 31 13.05 9.80 -0.54
N TRP A 32 12.15 8.81 -0.47
CA TRP A 32 12.35 7.54 -1.15
C TRP A 32 12.11 7.66 -2.65
N ASP A 33 12.68 6.72 -3.39
CA ASP A 33 12.46 6.58 -4.82
C ASP A 33 10.98 6.35 -5.14
N LEU A 34 10.66 6.47 -6.42
CA LEU A 34 9.29 6.37 -6.93
C LEU A 34 8.64 5.02 -6.60
N ASP A 35 9.41 3.95 -6.76
CA ASP A 35 8.95 2.58 -6.69
C ASP A 35 8.69 2.19 -5.24
N THR A 36 9.58 2.56 -4.33
CA THR A 36 9.41 2.41 -2.87
C THR A 36 8.19 3.18 -2.37
N ARG A 37 7.92 4.40 -2.88
CA ARG A 37 6.71 5.14 -2.52
C ARG A 37 5.45 4.51 -3.08
N ALA A 38 5.47 4.02 -4.31
CA ALA A 38 4.35 3.29 -4.90
C ALA A 38 4.04 2.02 -4.10
N ALA A 39 5.06 1.34 -3.59
CA ALA A 39 4.90 0.17 -2.76
C ALA A 39 4.23 0.44 -1.42
N LEU A 40 4.54 1.58 -0.80
CA LEU A 40 3.87 2.03 0.41
C LEU A 40 2.36 2.26 0.16
N VAL A 41 2.00 2.82 -0.99
CA VAL A 41 0.60 3.04 -1.40
C VAL A 41 -0.14 1.73 -1.64
N ILE A 42 0.49 0.77 -2.33
CA ILE A 42 -0.08 -0.55 -2.56
C ILE A 42 -0.32 -1.26 -1.22
N LEU A 43 0.64 -1.21 -0.29
CA LEU A 43 0.49 -1.78 1.06
C LEU A 43 -0.65 -1.14 1.84
N TRP A 44 -0.83 0.18 1.72
CA TRP A 44 -1.98 0.86 2.31
C TRP A 44 -3.30 0.29 1.76
N GLY A 45 -3.39 0.11 0.44
CA GLY A 45 -4.54 -0.50 -0.22
C GLY A 45 -4.81 -1.96 0.17
N LEU A 46 -3.78 -2.71 0.52
CA LEU A 46 -3.89 -4.11 0.92
C LEU A 46 -4.21 -4.29 2.41
N LEU A 47 -3.62 -3.46 3.26
CA LEU A 47 -3.61 -3.67 4.71
C LEU A 47 -4.52 -2.70 5.47
N VAL A 48 -4.69 -1.47 4.96
CA VAL A 48 -5.46 -0.42 5.64
C VAL A 48 -6.83 -0.25 5.01
N TYR A 49 -6.91 -0.12 3.69
CA TYR A 49 -8.17 0.10 2.98
C TYR A 49 -9.27 -0.91 3.33
N PRO A 50 -9.01 -2.24 3.41
CA PRO A 50 -10.05 -3.21 3.73
C PRO A 50 -10.59 -3.10 5.16
N LEU A 51 -9.84 -2.45 6.07
CA LEU A 51 -10.28 -2.19 7.45
C LEU A 51 -11.20 -0.96 7.54
N LEU A 52 -11.10 -0.05 6.55
CA LEU A 52 -11.88 1.18 6.47
C LEU A 52 -13.16 1.01 5.65
N ASP A 53 -13.13 0.18 4.62
CA ASP A 53 -14.27 -0.03 3.71
C ASP A 53 -15.34 -0.93 4.33
N PRO A 54 -16.59 -0.45 4.55
CA PRO A 54 -17.64 -1.23 5.19
C PRO A 54 -18.03 -2.53 4.47
N ASP A 55 -17.89 -2.58 3.14
CA ASP A 55 -18.24 -3.77 2.36
C ASP A 55 -17.20 -4.87 2.57
N LEU A 56 -15.94 -4.47 2.68
CA LEU A 56 -14.84 -5.38 2.92
C LEU A 56 -14.78 -5.78 4.39
N LYS A 57 -14.93 -4.85 5.33
CA LYS A 57 -14.78 -5.05 6.79
C LYS A 57 -15.55 -6.23 7.39
N LYS A 58 -16.60 -6.71 6.71
CA LYS A 58 -17.37 -7.92 7.09
C LYS A 58 -16.57 -9.22 6.94
N ASN A 59 -15.52 -9.23 6.11
CA ASN A 59 -14.61 -10.37 5.96
C ASN A 59 -13.50 -10.35 7.03
N LYS A 60 -13.52 -11.33 7.94
CA LYS A 60 -12.56 -11.46 9.06
C LYS A 60 -11.11 -11.77 8.63
N GLN A 61 -10.86 -12.02 7.35
CA GLN A 61 -9.51 -12.30 6.81
C GLN A 61 -8.76 -11.04 6.34
N LEU A 62 -9.28 -9.85 6.65
CA LEU A 62 -8.72 -8.59 6.17
C LEU A 62 -7.68 -7.98 7.12
N GLY A 63 -6.85 -7.09 6.57
CA GLY A 63 -5.82 -6.36 7.31
C GLY A 63 -4.51 -7.10 7.46
N TRP A 64 -4.33 -8.20 6.73
CA TRP A 64 -3.09 -8.94 6.66
C TRP A 64 -2.87 -9.53 5.26
N ILE A 65 -1.62 -9.82 4.91
CA ILE A 65 -1.25 -10.52 3.68
C ILE A 65 -0.06 -11.44 3.93
N GLU A 66 0.00 -12.59 3.27
CA GLU A 66 1.18 -13.46 3.33
C GLU A 66 2.34 -12.85 2.55
N ILE A 67 3.57 -12.99 3.08
CA ILE A 67 4.79 -12.48 2.42
C ILE A 67 4.92 -13.02 0.99
N ASN A 68 4.59 -14.30 0.77
CA ASN A 68 4.66 -14.94 -0.55
C ASN A 68 3.67 -14.31 -1.55
N GLN A 69 2.45 -14.03 -1.11
CA GLN A 69 1.44 -13.38 -1.95
C GLN A 69 1.84 -11.94 -2.25
N LEU A 70 2.39 -11.24 -1.27
CA LEU A 70 2.90 -9.89 -1.46
C LEU A 70 4.06 -9.88 -2.46
N THR A 71 5.01 -10.79 -2.34
CA THR A 71 6.14 -10.94 -3.28
C THR A 71 5.65 -11.17 -4.71
N TYR A 72 4.61 -11.99 -4.90
CA TYR A 72 4.01 -12.21 -6.21
C TYR A 72 3.38 -10.95 -6.78
N LEU A 73 2.56 -10.24 -5.98
CA LEU A 73 1.91 -8.99 -6.41
C LEU A 73 2.94 -7.93 -6.77
N PHE A 74 4.03 -7.85 -6.01
CA PHE A 74 5.06 -6.84 -6.16
C PHE A 74 6.11 -7.16 -7.19
N LYS A 75 6.26 -8.42 -7.61
CA LYS A 75 7.14 -8.79 -8.74
C LYS A 75 6.80 -8.01 -10.01
N GLU A 76 5.52 -7.69 -10.20
CA GLU A 76 5.05 -6.86 -11.33
C GLU A 76 5.41 -5.38 -11.20
N TYR A 77 5.74 -4.89 -9.99
CA TYR A 77 5.94 -3.46 -9.69
C TYR A 77 7.37 -3.09 -9.25
N LEU A 78 8.09 -4.00 -8.59
CA LEU A 78 9.37 -3.73 -7.91
C LEU A 78 10.55 -4.56 -8.45
N GLY A 79 10.38 -5.30 -9.55
CA GLY A 79 11.50 -6.02 -10.15
C GLY A 79 11.99 -7.21 -9.32
N ASP A 80 13.31 -7.30 -9.08
CA ASP A 80 13.95 -8.48 -8.50
C ASP A 80 13.54 -8.72 -7.04
N ALA A 81 13.44 -10.01 -6.65
CA ALA A 81 13.01 -10.44 -5.32
C ALA A 81 13.93 -9.94 -4.19
N LYS A 82 15.18 -9.58 -4.51
CA LYS A 82 16.14 -9.01 -3.56
C LYS A 82 15.76 -7.58 -3.18
N GLU A 83 15.47 -6.73 -4.16
CA GLU A 83 15.06 -5.33 -3.95
C GLU A 83 13.75 -5.25 -3.18
N PHE A 84 12.83 -6.19 -3.44
CA PHE A 84 11.58 -6.30 -2.70
C PHE A 84 11.78 -6.57 -1.20
N LYS A 85 12.70 -7.47 -0.84
CA LYS A 85 12.99 -7.76 0.58
C LYS A 85 13.55 -6.53 1.28
N ASP A 86 14.45 -5.80 0.64
CA ASP A 86 15.06 -4.59 1.19
C ASP A 86 14.00 -3.52 1.46
N VAL A 87 13.03 -3.35 0.55
CA VAL A 87 11.87 -2.46 0.75
C VAL A 87 11.00 -2.92 1.93
N LEU A 88 10.74 -4.22 2.09
CA LEU A 88 9.97 -4.70 3.24
C LEU A 88 10.70 -4.48 4.57
N TYR A 89 12.03 -4.66 4.61
CA TYR A 89 12.82 -4.35 5.81
C TYR A 89 12.82 -2.86 6.12
N LEU A 90 12.92 -2.01 5.10
CA LEU A 90 12.79 -0.56 5.24
C LEU A 90 11.43 -0.18 5.83
N PHE A 91 10.34 -0.76 5.31
CA PHE A 91 8.99 -0.50 5.82
C PHE A 91 8.81 -0.99 7.25
N LYS A 92 9.38 -2.14 7.61
CA LYS A 92 9.39 -2.61 9.00
C LYS A 92 10.15 -1.65 9.90
N HIS A 93 11.31 -1.17 9.47
CA HIS A 93 12.17 -0.28 10.26
C HIS A 93 11.45 0.99 10.71
N TYR A 94 10.63 1.57 9.81
CA TYR A 94 9.85 2.78 10.11
C TYR A 94 8.40 2.50 10.57
N ASP A 95 8.10 1.28 11.05
CA ASP A 95 6.76 0.84 11.51
C ASP A 95 5.62 1.07 10.49
N TYR A 96 5.92 1.00 9.19
CA TYR A 96 4.89 0.95 8.16
C TYR A 96 4.25 -0.44 8.11
N ILE A 97 5.03 -1.50 8.31
CA ILE A 97 4.51 -2.87 8.39
C ILE A 97 5.06 -3.60 9.61
N ARG A 98 4.37 -4.67 10.01
CA ARG A 98 4.85 -5.61 11.04
C ARG A 98 4.74 -7.03 10.53
N PHE A 99 5.80 -7.81 10.75
CA PHE A 99 5.79 -9.24 10.50
C PHE A 99 5.17 -9.97 11.70
N ARG A 100 4.29 -10.92 11.41
CA ARG A 100 3.75 -11.88 12.39
C ARG A 100 4.48 -13.21 12.28
N ALA A 101 4.46 -13.98 13.37
CA ALA A 101 5.10 -15.29 13.45
C ALA A 101 4.52 -16.32 12.47
N ASP A 102 3.29 -16.12 11.98
CA ASP A 102 2.61 -16.98 11.02
C ASP A 102 2.90 -16.61 9.55
N GLY A 103 3.97 -15.85 9.28
CA GLY A 103 4.39 -15.48 7.92
C GLY A 103 3.53 -14.38 7.28
N LYS A 104 2.66 -13.72 8.06
CA LYS A 104 1.80 -12.63 7.60
C LYS A 104 2.41 -11.27 7.90
N ILE A 105 2.05 -10.31 7.07
CA ILE A 105 2.33 -8.89 7.23
C ILE A 105 1.03 -8.19 7.62
N ILE A 106 1.10 -7.32 8.63
CA ILE A 106 0.01 -6.41 9.02
C ILE A 106 0.48 -4.95 8.93
N ALA A 107 -0.49 -4.02 8.90
CA ALA A 107 -0.18 -2.59 8.98
C ALA A 107 0.46 -2.23 10.33
N GLY A 108 1.56 -1.48 10.28
CA GLY A 108 2.08 -0.75 11.44
C GLY A 108 1.41 0.61 11.59
N THR A 109 1.73 1.34 12.64
CA THR A 109 1.09 2.65 12.90
C THR A 109 1.53 3.71 11.89
N GLY A 110 2.77 3.59 11.39
CA GLY A 110 3.32 4.46 10.36
C GLY A 110 2.53 4.40 9.06
N LEU A 111 1.94 3.26 8.69
CA LEU A 111 1.24 3.13 7.40
C LEU A 111 -0.08 3.87 7.38
N LEU A 112 -0.81 3.87 8.49
CA LEU A 112 -2.05 4.62 8.60
C LEU A 112 -1.79 6.14 8.55
N SER A 113 -0.71 6.61 9.18
CA SER A 113 -0.35 8.02 9.25
C SER A 113 0.49 8.50 8.07
N ALA A 114 1.07 7.59 7.29
CA ALA A 114 1.89 7.89 6.12
C ALA A 114 1.14 8.73 5.09
N ILE A 115 -0.13 8.39 4.89
CA ILE A 115 -0.94 8.91 3.80
C ILE A 115 -2.27 9.43 4.35
N ASP A 116 -2.78 10.49 3.74
CA ASP A 116 -4.12 11.01 4.05
C ASP A 116 -5.17 9.95 3.70
N ALA A 117 -5.65 9.24 4.74
CA ALA A 117 -6.55 8.11 4.59
C ALA A 117 -7.87 8.49 3.91
N ALA A 118 -8.40 9.69 4.14
CA ALA A 118 -9.65 10.13 3.54
C ALA A 118 -9.50 10.35 2.03
N LYS A 119 -8.39 10.99 1.62
CA LYS A 119 -8.06 11.16 0.19
C LYS A 119 -7.78 9.81 -0.47
N MET A 120 -6.95 8.98 0.15
CA MET A 120 -6.59 7.68 -0.39
C MET A 120 -7.75 6.72 -0.47
N TYR A 121 -8.64 6.71 0.52
CA TYR A 121 -9.86 5.89 0.48
C TYR A 121 -10.69 6.21 -0.76
N LYS A 122 -10.92 7.50 -1.04
CA LYS A 122 -11.69 7.94 -2.21
C LYS A 122 -11.03 7.51 -3.52
N LEU A 123 -9.70 7.62 -3.62
CA LEU A 123 -8.93 7.20 -4.79
C LEU A 123 -8.93 5.68 -4.96
N PHE A 124 -8.72 4.94 -3.87
CA PHE A 124 -8.69 3.47 -3.90
C PHE A 124 -10.06 2.91 -4.27
N ARG A 125 -11.15 3.39 -3.67
CA ARG A 125 -12.52 2.92 -3.94
C ARG A 125 -12.89 3.00 -5.42
N THR A 126 -12.35 3.97 -6.15
CA THR A 126 -12.61 4.15 -7.60
C THR A 126 -11.55 3.49 -8.48
N SER A 127 -10.46 2.98 -7.91
CA SER A 127 -9.33 2.37 -8.63
C SER A 127 -9.62 0.95 -9.16
N VAL A 128 -8.88 0.56 -10.20
CA VAL A 128 -8.87 -0.83 -10.71
C VAL A 128 -8.31 -1.80 -9.68
N LEU A 129 -7.35 -1.36 -8.84
CA LEU A 129 -6.77 -2.18 -7.79
C LEU A 129 -7.82 -2.61 -6.76
N SER A 130 -8.69 -1.70 -6.31
CA SER A 130 -9.81 -2.06 -5.43
C SER A 130 -10.75 -3.07 -6.09
N ARG A 131 -11.11 -2.88 -7.37
CA ARG A 131 -11.95 -3.84 -8.11
C ARG A 131 -11.32 -5.23 -8.21
N LYS A 132 -10.01 -5.32 -8.45
CA LYS A 132 -9.27 -6.59 -8.46
C LYS A 132 -9.23 -7.26 -7.09
N LEU A 133 -9.05 -6.47 -6.02
CA LEU A 133 -9.10 -6.99 -4.64
C LEU A 133 -10.47 -7.56 -4.30
N ILE A 134 -11.54 -6.85 -4.68
CA ILE A 134 -12.93 -7.31 -4.50
C ILE A 134 -13.20 -8.58 -5.32
N GLN A 135 -12.77 -8.64 -6.59
CA GLN A 135 -12.96 -9.83 -7.44
C GLN A 135 -12.21 -11.05 -6.92
N LYS A 136 -10.96 -10.90 -6.46
CA LYS A 136 -10.16 -11.99 -5.92
C LYS A 136 -10.73 -12.56 -4.62
N GLN A 137 -11.57 -11.79 -3.91
CA GLN A 137 -12.28 -12.21 -2.70
C GLN A 137 -13.67 -12.85 -2.97
N ASN A 138 -14.19 -12.73 -4.19
CA ASN A 138 -15.48 -13.31 -4.61
C ASN A 138 -15.32 -14.63 -5.39
N ILE A 139 -14.15 -15.28 -5.32
CA ILE A 139 -13.98 -16.63 -5.83
C ILE A 139 -14.49 -17.58 -4.74
N PRO A 140 -15.55 -18.38 -5.00
CA PRO A 140 -16.14 -19.29 -4.02
C PRO A 140 -15.18 -20.40 -3.59
#